data_AF-A0A354UMF8-F1
#
_entry.id   AF-A0A354UMF8-F1
#
_cell.length_a   1.000
_cell.length_b   1.000
_cell.length_c   1.000
_cell.angle_alpha   90.00
_cell.angle_beta   90.00
_cell.angle_gamma   90.00
#
_symmetry.space_group_name_H-M   'P 1'
#
loop_
_entity.id
_entity.type
_entity.pdbx_description
1 polymer ?
#
loop_
_entity_poly.entity_id
_entity_poly.type
_entity_poly.pdbx_seq_one_letter_code
_entity_poly.pdbx_strand_id
1 'polypeptide(L)'
;MVRSIVSIIVATLLTVACGAYENLYLKQTFSDLTEVFSTVEDKINAESVSETDVTAAQTAWLNKKKSLHVFIPHTEIKEVDLWVSECLFYARAGNYEEAGDKVEVVLELFEQIPKTFLIRIENLF
;
A
#
# COMPACT_ATOMS: atom_id res chain seq x y z
N MET A 1 39.65 -11.54 -18.38
CA MET A 1 39.21 -10.27 -17.76
C MET A 1 37.95 -9.70 -18.40
N VAL A 2 37.84 -9.59 -19.73
CA VAL A 2 36.65 -9.03 -20.42
C VAL A 2 35.33 -9.71 -20.02
N ARG A 3 35.30 -11.05 -19.96
CA ARG A 3 34.10 -11.80 -19.53
C ARG A 3 33.64 -11.48 -18.10
N SER A 4 34.59 -11.17 -17.20
CA SER A 4 34.30 -10.80 -15.81
C SER A 4 33.71 -9.39 -15.71
N ILE A 5 34.25 -8.46 -16.50
CA ILE A 5 33.73 -7.08 -16.60
C ILE A 5 32.30 -7.10 -17.16
N VAL A 6 32.05 -7.89 -18.21
CA VAL A 6 30.70 -8.03 -18.78
C VAL A 6 29.72 -8.61 -17.76
N SER A 7 30.10 -9.63 -16.99
CA SER A 7 29.22 -10.17 -15.93
C SER A 7 28.92 -9.16 -14.83
N ILE A 8 29.89 -8.32 -14.44
CA ILE A 8 29.68 -7.27 -13.44
C ILE A 8 28.71 -6.20 -13.97
N ILE A 9 28.88 -5.78 -15.23
CA ILE A 9 27.99 -4.80 -15.87
C ILE A 9 26.57 -5.34 -15.96
N VAL A 10 26.40 -6.59 -16.39
CA VAL A 10 25.09 -7.25 -16.49
C VAL A 10 24.44 -7.38 -15.10
N ALA A 11 25.19 -7.81 -14.09
CA ALA A 11 24.70 -7.91 -12.72
C ALA A 11 24.25 -6.54 -12.18
N THR A 12 25.06 -5.50 -12.42
CA THR A 12 24.73 -4.13 -12.00
C THR A 12 23.46 -3.63 -12.69
N LEU A 13 23.33 -3.83 -14.00
CA LEU A 13 22.12 -3.46 -14.75
C LEU A 13 20.89 -4.19 -14.23
N LEU A 14 20.98 -5.48 -13.92
CA LEU A 14 19.88 -6.25 -13.34
C LEU A 14 19.46 -5.71 -11.98
N THR A 15 20.43 -5.42 -11.09
CA THR A 15 20.12 -4.87 -9.76
C THR A 15 19.44 -3.50 -9.86
N VAL A 16 19.93 -2.60 -10.71
CA VAL A 16 19.33 -1.28 -10.93
C VAL A 16 17.93 -1.39 -11.52
N ALA A 17 17.74 -2.28 -12.52
CA ALA A 17 16.44 -2.50 -13.14
C ALA A 17 15.42 -3.07 -12.13
N CYS A 18 15.83 -4.05 -11.31
CA CYS A 18 14.98 -4.61 -10.26
C CYS A 18 14.60 -3.56 -9.21
N GLY A 19 15.55 -2.74 -8.74
CA GLY A 19 15.26 -1.68 -7.77
C GLY A 19 14.32 -0.60 -8.33
N ALA A 20 14.50 -0.22 -9.60
CA ALA A 20 13.58 0.71 -10.26
C ALA A 20 12.17 0.14 -10.42
N TYR A 21 12.07 -1.15 -10.77
CA TYR A 21 10.79 -1.85 -10.88
C TYR A 21 10.06 -1.94 -9.53
N GLU A 22 10.75 -2.31 -8.46
CA GLU A 22 10.21 -2.36 -7.11
C GLU A 22 9.67 -0.99 -6.67
N ASN A 23 10.45 0.07 -6.90
CA ASN A 23 10.06 1.44 -6.54
C ASN A 23 8.78 1.89 -7.27
N LEU A 24 8.71 1.64 -8.59
CA LEU A 24 7.51 1.91 -9.37
C LEU A 24 6.31 1.08 -8.92
N TYR A 25 6.52 -0.22 -8.67
CA TYR A 25 5.48 -1.15 -8.27
C TYR A 25 4.85 -0.77 -6.92
N LEU A 26 5.67 -0.46 -5.92
CA LEU A 26 5.22 -0.02 -4.61
C LEU A 26 4.45 1.30 -4.71
N LYS A 27 5.04 2.30 -5.40
CA LYS A 27 4.39 3.61 -5.55
C LYS A 27 3.01 3.49 -6.23
N GLN A 28 2.92 2.71 -7.29
CA GLN A 28 1.65 2.51 -7.99
C GLN A 28 0.65 1.73 -7.13
N THR A 29 1.10 0.68 -6.43
CA THR A 29 0.23 -0.11 -5.55
C THR A 29 -0.39 0.71 -4.44
N PHE A 30 0.40 1.53 -3.75
CA PHE A 30 -0.13 2.40 -2.70
C PHE A 30 -0.94 3.56 -3.25
N SER A 31 -0.61 4.09 -4.43
CA SER A 31 -1.45 5.08 -5.12
C SER A 31 -2.84 4.52 -5.44
N ASP A 32 -2.91 3.32 -6.02
CA ASP A 32 -4.18 2.65 -6.32
C ASP A 32 -5.00 2.42 -5.04
N LEU A 33 -4.35 1.98 -3.95
CA LEU A 33 -5.01 1.75 -2.67
C LEU A 33 -5.50 3.06 -2.04
N THR A 34 -4.70 4.12 -2.11
CA THR A 34 -5.07 5.46 -1.61
C THR A 34 -6.29 5.97 -2.34
N GLU A 35 -6.37 5.84 -3.67
CA GLU A 35 -7.54 6.26 -4.45
C GLU A 35 -8.82 5.50 -4.05
N VAL A 36 -8.71 4.18 -3.87
CA VAL A 36 -9.83 3.34 -3.41
C VAL A 36 -10.30 3.76 -2.02
N PHE A 37 -9.39 3.94 -1.07
CA PHE A 37 -9.75 4.28 0.31
C PHE A 37 -10.16 5.75 0.47
N SER A 38 -9.66 6.67 -0.35
CA SER A 38 -10.16 8.05 -0.41
C SER A 38 -11.60 8.10 -0.92
N THR A 39 -11.94 7.25 -1.89
CA THR A 39 -13.34 7.11 -2.35
C THR A 39 -14.24 6.54 -1.24
N VAL A 40 -13.72 5.64 -0.41
CA VAL A 40 -14.45 5.13 0.76
C VAL A 40 -14.61 6.22 1.81
N GLU A 41 -13.57 7.00 2.09
CA GLU A 41 -13.60 8.16 2.99
C GLU A 41 -14.67 9.18 2.57
N ASP A 42 -14.69 9.58 1.29
CA ASP A 42 -15.70 10.49 0.75
C ASP A 42 -17.13 9.97 0.97
N LYS A 43 -17.32 8.65 0.82
CA LYS A 43 -18.62 8.00 1.03
C LYS A 43 -18.96 7.83 2.51
N ILE A 44 -17.97 7.64 3.39
CA ILE A 44 -18.15 7.63 4.84
C ILE A 44 -18.63 9.01 5.28
N ASN A 45 -17.95 10.06 4.83
CA ASN A 45 -18.29 11.46 5.12
C ASN A 45 -19.67 11.85 4.58
N ALA A 46 -20.11 11.25 3.47
CA ALA A 46 -21.45 11.43 2.90
C ALA A 46 -22.52 10.50 3.51
N GLU A 47 -22.17 9.66 4.49
CA GLU A 47 -23.03 8.64 5.10
C GLU A 47 -23.69 7.69 4.06
N SER A 48 -23.05 7.51 2.91
CA SER A 48 -23.59 6.80 1.74
C SER A 48 -22.81 5.54 1.38
N VAL A 49 -22.01 5.00 2.31
CA VAL A 49 -21.27 3.76 2.09
C VAL A 49 -22.22 2.60 1.90
N SER A 50 -22.05 1.88 0.80
CA SER A 50 -22.76 0.62 0.55
C SER A 50 -21.91 -0.59 0.96
N GLU A 51 -22.57 -1.72 1.24
CA GLU A 51 -21.87 -2.99 1.49
C GLU A 51 -20.98 -3.41 0.30
N THR A 52 -21.36 -3.02 -0.93
CA THR A 52 -20.56 -3.23 -2.13
C THR A 52 -19.26 -2.44 -2.12
N ASP A 53 -19.26 -1.22 -1.58
CA ASP A 53 -18.05 -0.40 -1.47
C ASP A 53 -17.06 -0.98 -0.46
N VAL A 54 -17.59 -1.40 0.70
CA VAL A 54 -16.81 -2.08 1.74
C VAL A 54 -16.16 -3.35 1.18
N THR A 55 -16.93 -4.14 0.43
CA THR A 55 -16.44 -5.39 -0.17
C THR A 55 -15.42 -5.13 -1.29
N ALA A 56 -15.61 -4.08 -2.08
CA ALA A 56 -14.65 -3.67 -3.11
C ALA A 56 -13.32 -3.24 -2.49
N ALA A 57 -13.35 -2.40 -1.44
CA ALA A 57 -12.17 -1.97 -0.70
C ALA A 57 -11.44 -3.15 -0.04
N GLN A 58 -12.18 -4.07 0.59
CA GLN A 58 -11.61 -5.29 1.17
C GLN A 58 -10.90 -6.14 0.10
N THR A 59 -11.55 -6.30 -1.05
CA THR A 59 -11.00 -7.09 -2.16
C THR A 59 -9.76 -6.44 -2.76
N ALA A 60 -9.76 -5.11 -2.91
CA ALA A 60 -8.60 -4.35 -3.37
C ALA A 60 -7.40 -4.54 -2.44
N TRP A 61 -7.62 -4.39 -1.13
CA TRP A 61 -6.58 -4.65 -0.12
C TRP A 61 -6.05 -6.08 -0.19
N LEU A 62 -6.92 -7.09 -0.15
CA LEU A 62 -6.51 -8.50 -0.17
C LEU A 62 -5.75 -8.89 -1.45
N ASN A 63 -6.10 -8.31 -2.59
CA ASN A 63 -5.41 -8.55 -3.85
C ASN A 63 -4.00 -7.96 -3.84
N LYS A 64 -3.83 -6.72 -3.36
CA LYS A 64 -2.52 -6.05 -3.28
C LYS A 64 -1.65 -6.59 -2.13
N LYS A 65 -2.24 -7.03 -1.03
CA LYS A 65 -1.55 -7.64 0.12
C LYS A 65 -0.65 -8.82 -0.28
N LYS A 66 -1.11 -9.68 -1.21
CA LYS A 66 -0.38 -10.87 -1.66
C LYS A 66 0.98 -10.54 -2.24
N SER A 67 1.08 -9.45 -3.00
CA SER A 67 2.35 -9.02 -3.60
C SER A 67 3.17 -8.14 -2.67
N LEU A 68 2.53 -7.34 -1.82
CA LEU A 68 3.22 -6.50 -0.83
C LEU A 68 4.05 -7.32 0.17
N HIS A 69 3.65 -8.56 0.47
CA HIS A 69 4.44 -9.49 1.31
C HIS A 69 5.85 -9.78 0.80
N VAL A 70 6.14 -9.54 -0.48
CA VAL A 70 7.48 -9.74 -1.06
C VAL A 70 8.40 -8.57 -0.76
N PHE A 71 7.84 -7.37 -0.60
CA PHE A 71 8.59 -6.11 -0.58
C PHE A 71 8.61 -5.45 0.80
N ILE A 72 7.64 -5.75 1.67
CA ILE A 72 7.41 -5.04 2.94
C ILE A 72 7.38 -6.04 4.10
N PRO A 73 7.89 -5.67 5.29
CA PRO A 73 7.82 -6.50 6.49
C PRO A 73 6.38 -6.92 6.84
N HIS A 74 6.24 -8.14 7.36
CA HIS A 74 4.96 -8.66 7.84
C HIS A 74 4.32 -7.82 8.96
N THR A 75 5.11 -7.06 9.71
CA THR A 75 4.64 -6.18 10.78
C THR A 75 3.78 -5.04 10.23
N GLU A 76 4.27 -4.33 9.21
CA GLU A 76 3.56 -3.25 8.54
C GLU A 76 2.26 -3.76 7.90
N ILE A 77 2.34 -4.91 7.23
CA ILE A 77 1.17 -5.50 6.58
C ILE A 77 0.12 -5.88 7.62
N LYS A 78 0.53 -6.41 8.77
CA LYS A 78 -0.39 -6.75 9.87
C LYS A 78 -1.05 -5.51 10.45
N GLU A 79 -0.30 -4.43 10.60
CA GLU A 79 -0.83 -3.15 11.08
C GLU A 79 -1.89 -2.58 10.12
N VAL A 80 -1.57 -2.49 8.84
CA VAL A 80 -2.54 -2.05 7.84
C VAL A 80 -3.77 -2.96 7.80
N ASP A 81 -3.58 -4.28 7.89
CA ASP A 81 -4.67 -5.26 7.88
C ASP A 81 -5.64 -5.05 9.06
N LEU A 82 -5.12 -4.69 10.23
CA LEU A 82 -5.91 -4.36 11.41
C LEU A 82 -6.76 -3.12 11.15
N TRP A 83 -6.14 -2.01 10.74
CA TRP A 83 -6.82 -0.73 10.53
C TRP A 83 -7.85 -0.79 9.39
N VAL A 84 -7.50 -1.46 8.28
CA VAL A 84 -8.44 -1.73 7.18
C VAL A 84 -9.62 -2.56 7.67
N SER A 85 -9.39 -3.60 8.48
CA SER A 85 -10.48 -4.44 8.99
C SER A 85 -11.39 -3.68 9.93
N GLU A 86 -10.84 -2.85 10.84
CA GLU A 86 -11.63 -2.00 11.73
C GLU A 86 -12.44 -0.95 10.97
N CYS A 87 -11.82 -0.22 10.05
CA CYS A 87 -12.50 0.78 9.21
C CYS A 87 -13.69 0.17 8.46
N LEU A 88 -13.47 -0.95 7.78
CA LEU A 88 -14.51 -1.65 7.02
C LEU A 88 -15.61 -2.25 7.92
N PHE A 89 -15.26 -2.67 9.14
CA PHE A 89 -16.24 -3.14 10.12
C PHE A 89 -17.16 -2.00 10.58
N TYR A 90 -16.60 -0.85 10.98
CA TYR A 90 -17.39 0.31 11.40
C TYR A 90 -18.21 0.91 10.26
N ALA A 91 -17.65 0.97 9.05
CA ALA A 91 -18.35 1.40 7.85
C ALA A 91 -19.57 0.50 7.56
N ARG A 92 -19.44 -0.83 7.72
CA ARG A 92 -20.55 -1.78 7.57
C ARG A 92 -21.58 -1.66 8.70
N ALA A 93 -21.13 -1.33 9.92
CA ALA A 93 -22.01 -1.13 11.08
C ALA A 93 -22.79 0.20 11.04
N GLY A 94 -22.50 1.08 10.08
CA GLY A 94 -23.09 2.42 9.98
C GLY A 94 -22.55 3.40 11.02
N ASN A 95 -21.43 3.07 11.68
CA ASN A 95 -20.76 3.98 12.61
C ASN A 95 -19.74 4.81 11.82
N TYR A 96 -20.22 5.86 11.15
CA TYR A 96 -19.42 6.65 10.22
C TYR A 96 -18.35 7.52 10.88
N GLU A 97 -18.58 7.98 12.11
CA GLU A 97 -17.59 8.73 12.90
C GLU A 97 -16.34 7.86 13.13
N GLU A 98 -16.54 6.67 13.69
CA GLU A 98 -15.41 5.76 13.92
C GLU A 98 -14.83 5.23 12.62
N ALA A 99 -15.63 4.99 11.59
CA ALA A 99 -15.11 4.57 10.29
C ALA A 99 -14.20 5.64 9.67
N GLY A 100 -14.55 6.92 9.84
CA GLY A 100 -13.77 8.07 9.37
C GLY A 100 -12.41 8.15 10.07
N ASP A 101 -12.40 8.13 11.40
CA ASP A 101 -11.15 8.13 12.18
C ASP A 101 -10.21 7.00 11.76
N LYS A 102 -10.75 5.81 11.49
CA LYS A 102 -9.95 4.65 11.05
C LYS A 102 -9.47 4.78 9.61
N VAL A 103 -10.26 5.35 8.70
CA VAL A 103 -9.86 5.51 7.29
C VAL A 103 -8.73 6.52 7.15
N GLU A 104 -8.72 7.58 7.97
CA GLU A 104 -7.63 8.55 8.02
C GLU A 104 -6.30 7.87 8.42
N VAL A 105 -6.32 7.01 9.43
CA VAL A 105 -5.14 6.22 9.82
C VAL A 105 -4.68 5.30 8.68
N VAL A 106 -5.60 4.66 7.97
CA VAL A 106 -5.26 3.81 6.82
C VAL A 106 -4.59 4.62 5.70
N LEU A 107 -5.11 5.80 5.38
CA LEU A 107 -4.56 6.68 4.36
C LEU A 107 -3.18 7.20 4.74
N GLU A 108 -2.99 7.59 6.01
CA GLU A 108 -1.67 7.99 6.53
C GLU A 108 -0.67 6.84 6.43
N LEU A 109 -1.05 5.61 6.78
CA LEU A 109 -0.19 4.43 6.61
C LEU A 109 0.16 4.18 5.13
N PHE A 110 -0.80 4.35 4.22
CA PHE A 110 -0.54 4.24 2.78
C PHE A 110 0.41 5.30 2.25
N GLU A 111 0.47 6.48 2.88
CA GLU A 111 1.44 7.51 2.53
C GLU A 111 2.82 7.24 3.15
N GLN A 112 2.87 6.78 4.40
CA GLN A 112 4.12 6.57 5.14
C GLN A 112 4.90 5.34 4.69
N ILE A 113 4.22 4.20 4.48
CA ILE A 113 4.88 2.94 4.15
C ILE A 113 5.75 3.05 2.88
N PRO A 114 5.25 3.59 1.75
CA PRO A 114 6.11 3.85 0.59
C PRO A 114 7.29 4.77 0.92
N LYS A 115 7.11 5.84 1.71
CA LYS A 115 8.23 6.73 2.05
C LYS A 115 9.35 5.99 2.79
N THR A 116 9.00 5.02 3.62
CA THR A 116 9.95 4.19 4.37
C THR A 116 10.69 3.17 3.50
N PHE A 117 10.01 2.52 2.55
CA PHE A 117 10.59 1.40 1.78
C PHE A 117 11.07 1.78 0.37
N LEU A 118 10.66 2.92 -0.17
CA LEU A 118 11.13 3.36 -1.47
C LEU A 118 12.60 3.77 -1.40
N ILE A 119 13.33 3.43 -2.46
CA ILE A 119 14.73 3.84 -2.64
C ILE A 119 14.77 5.37 -2.78
N ARG A 120 15.18 6.03 -1.70
CA ARG A 120 15.51 7.46 -1.63
C ARG A 120 16.95 7.61 -1.15
N ILE A 121 17.60 8.69 -1.55
CA ILE A 121 18.96 9.02 -1.06
C ILE A 121 18.95 9.10 0.48
N GLU A 122 17.84 9.57 1.05
CA GLU A 122 17.58 9.65 2.50
C GLU A 122 17.58 8.28 3.19
N ASN A 123 17.17 7.22 2.49
CA ASN A 123 17.10 5.85 3.03
C ASN A 123 18.38 5.04 2.78
N LEU A 124 19.39 5.63 2.12
CA LEU A 124 20.67 5.00 1.80
C LEU A 124 21.77 5.29 2.85
N PHE A 125 21.50 6.17 3.84
CA PHE A 125 22.45 6.61 4.87
C PHE A 125 21.87 6.60 6.28
#